data_AF-A0A844D625-F1
#
_entry.id   AF-A0A844D625-F1
#
_cell.length_a   1.000
_cell.length_b   1.000
_cell.length_c   1.000
_cell.angle_alpha   90.00
_cell.angle_beta   90.00
_cell.angle_gamma   90.00
#
_symmetry.space_group_name_H-M   'P 1'
#
loop_
_entity.id
_entity.type
_entity.pdbx_description
1 polymer ?
#
loop_
_entity_poly.entity_id
_entity_poly.type
_entity_poly.pdbx_seq_one_letter_code
_entity_poly.pdbx_strand_id
1 'polypeptide(L)'
;MTEKEALLWVLGILGSLCAAAITIDKVLEIIHKYIKKAQEPDNAQNKRLDELDKRVGTLEQGQLQHTQALARDLRRFDGLDEEMRLVLVGVQNLLDSQLSGNNREGMQKSKTDINNYLLKGVTNHGSNP
;
A
#
# COMPACT_ATOMS: atom_id res chain seq x y z
N MET A 1 -51.80 55.59 36.90
CA MET A 1 -51.44 55.11 35.55
C MET A 1 -52.73 54.75 34.86
N THR A 2 -53.08 55.44 33.79
CA THR A 2 -54.32 55.13 33.03
C THR A 2 -54.11 53.85 32.20
N GLU A 3 -55.16 53.10 31.90
CA GLU A 3 -55.05 51.80 31.17
C GLU A 3 -54.27 51.92 29.85
N LYS A 4 -54.35 53.08 29.19
CA LYS A 4 -53.61 53.38 27.95
C LYS A 4 -52.10 53.51 28.17
N GLU A 5 -51.69 54.09 29.30
CA GLU A 5 -50.27 54.20 29.67
C GLU A 5 -49.69 52.83 30.05
N ALA A 6 -50.46 52.00 30.75
CA ALA A 6 -50.06 50.64 31.09
C ALA A 6 -49.88 49.77 29.84
N LEU A 7 -50.79 49.86 28.87
CA LEU A 7 -50.67 49.17 27.58
C LEU A 7 -49.43 49.61 26.80
N LEU A 8 -49.14 50.91 26.75
CA LEU A 8 -47.95 51.44 26.08
C LEU A 8 -46.65 50.98 26.75
N TRP A 9 -46.63 50.88 28.09
CA TRP A 9 -45.47 50.40 28.83
C TRP A 9 -45.19 48.91 28.58
N VAL A 10 -46.25 48.08 28.58
CA VAL A 10 -46.15 46.64 28.28
C VAL A 10 -45.72 46.40 26.83
N LEU A 11 -46.28 47.16 25.87
CA LEU A 11 -45.87 47.10 24.46
C LEU A 11 -44.40 47.54 24.26
N GLY A 12 -43.95 48.56 25.01
CA GLY A 12 -42.55 49.00 24.99
C GLY A 12 -41.58 47.93 25.49
N ILE A 13 -41.92 47.23 26.58
CA ILE A 13 -41.11 46.14 27.12
C ILE A 13 -41.10 44.94 26.16
N LEU A 14 -42.26 44.57 25.61
CA LEU A 14 -42.37 43.46 24.67
C LEU A 14 -41.59 43.74 23.37
N GLY A 15 -41.67 44.97 22.85
CA GLY A 15 -40.91 45.40 21.68
C GLY A 15 -39.40 45.38 21.93
N SER A 16 -38.94 45.79 23.12
CA SER A 16 -37.53 45.75 23.52
C SER A 16 -37.01 44.32 23.65
N LEU A 17 -37.79 43.41 24.24
CA LEU A 17 -37.44 41.98 24.34
C LEU A 17 -37.32 41.31 22.97
N CYS A 18 -38.26 41.58 22.06
CA CYS A 18 -38.19 41.07 20.69
C CYS A 18 -36.97 41.60 19.93
N ALA A 19 -36.64 42.89 20.08
CA ALA A 19 -35.44 43.46 19.48
C ALA A 19 -34.15 42.84 20.04
N ALA A 20 -34.09 42.62 21.37
CA ALA A 20 -32.95 41.97 22.01
C ALA A 20 -32.76 40.52 21.52
N ALA A 21 -33.84 39.75 21.41
CA ALA A 21 -33.81 38.38 20.91
C ALA A 21 -33.30 38.30 19.46
N ILE A 22 -33.80 39.16 18.56
CA ILE A 22 -33.34 39.24 17.16
C ILE A 22 -31.84 39.59 17.08
N THR A 23 -31.36 40.43 17.99
CA THR A 23 -29.95 40.85 17.99
C THR A 23 -29.04 39.71 18.47
N ILE A 24 -29.46 38.95 19.48
CA ILE A 24 -28.72 37.77 19.98
C ILE A 24 -28.67 36.67 18.92
N ASP A 25 -29.79 36.42 18.23
CA ASP A 25 -29.88 35.42 17.16
C ASP A 25 -28.88 35.72 16.02
N LYS A 26 -28.81 36.98 15.57
CA LYS A 26 -27.83 37.42 14.57
C LYS A 26 -26.37 37.25 15.03
N VAL A 27 -26.08 37.53 16.29
CA VAL A 27 -24.72 37.34 16.83
C VAL A 27 -24.36 35.85 16.87
N LEU A 28 -25.30 34.98 17.26
CA LEU A 28 -25.10 33.54 17.25
C LEU A 28 -24.89 32.99 15.83
N GLU A 29 -25.62 33.47 14.82
CA GLU A 29 -25.40 33.10 13.42
C GLU A 29 -24.00 33.50 12.93
N ILE A 30 -23.56 34.71 13.29
CA ILE A 30 -22.22 35.21 12.93
C ILE A 30 -21.15 34.33 13.57
N ILE A 31 -21.26 34.02 14.86
CA ILE A 31 -20.32 33.15 15.58
C ILE A 31 -20.26 31.77 14.93
N HIS A 32 -21.41 31.14 14.66
CA HIS A 32 -21.47 29.83 13.99
C HIS A 32 -20.81 29.87 12.60
N LYS A 33 -21.02 30.95 11.84
CA LYS A 33 -20.41 31.12 10.51
C LYS A 33 -18.89 31.22 10.59
N TYR A 34 -18.34 31.94 11.57
CA TYR A 34 -16.90 32.02 11.77
C TYR A 34 -16.29 30.70 12.25
N ILE A 35 -16.97 29.98 13.15
CA ILE A 35 -16.53 28.65 13.58
C ILE A 35 -16.51 27.68 12.40
N LYS A 36 -17.56 27.64 11.57
CA LYS A 36 -17.59 26.79 10.37
C LYS A 36 -16.48 27.15 9.39
N LYS A 37 -16.28 28.43 9.10
CA LYS A 37 -15.20 28.89 8.21
C LYS A 37 -13.80 28.57 8.76
N ALA A 38 -13.62 28.58 10.07
CA ALA A 38 -12.36 28.19 10.69
C ALA A 38 -12.15 26.66 10.63
N GLN A 39 -13.22 25.86 10.71
CA GLN A 39 -13.15 24.39 10.64
C GLN A 39 -13.06 23.83 9.21
N GLU A 40 -13.58 24.54 8.21
CA GLU A 40 -13.50 24.15 6.79
C GLU A 40 -12.08 23.82 6.30
N PRO A 41 -11.04 24.66 6.54
CA PRO A 41 -9.67 24.34 6.15
C PRO A 41 -9.12 23.12 6.90
N ASP A 42 -9.44 22.96 8.19
CA ASP A 42 -9.00 21.80 8.99
C ASP A 42 -9.66 20.51 8.49
N ASN A 43 -10.95 20.56 8.17
CA ASN A 43 -11.67 19.43 7.58
C ASN A 43 -11.11 19.05 6.19
N ALA A 44 -10.73 20.04 5.38
CA ALA A 44 -10.10 19.80 4.09
C ALA A 44 -8.70 19.18 4.25
N GLN A 45 -7.93 19.65 5.24
CA GLN A 45 -6.62 19.10 5.56
C GLN A 45 -6.71 17.67 6.09
N ASN A 46 -7.63 17.38 7.01
CA ASN A 46 -7.83 16.03 7.54
C ASN A 46 -8.19 15.04 6.43
N LYS A 47 -9.07 15.42 5.50
CA LYS A 47 -9.39 14.57 4.33
C LYS A 47 -8.16 14.27 3.47
N ARG A 48 -7.30 15.27 3.24
CA ARG A 48 -6.05 15.08 2.50
C ARG A 48 -5.08 14.18 3.26
N LEU A 49 -5.03 14.30 4.58
CA LEU A 49 -4.19 13.46 5.43
C LEU A 49 -4.67 12.01 5.40
N ASP A 50 -5.98 11.76 5.52
CA ASP A 50 -6.57 10.43 5.42
C ASP A 50 -6.31 9.78 4.04
N GLU A 51 -6.36 10.57 2.97
CA GLU A 51 -6.03 10.09 1.63
C GLU A 51 -4.55 9.73 1.50
N LEU A 52 -3.66 10.57 2.04
CA LEU A 52 -2.23 10.30 2.05
C LEU A 52 -1.90 9.04 2.85
N ASP A 53 -2.53 8.85 4.02
CA ASP A 53 -2.35 7.66 4.85
C ASP A 53 -2.75 6.37 4.12
N LYS A 54 -3.91 6.39 3.42
CA LYS A 54 -4.32 5.27 2.55
C LYS A 54 -3.34 4.98 1.43
N ARG A 55 -2.81 6.03 0.80
CA ARG A 55 -1.82 5.89 -0.28
C ARG A 55 -0.49 5.35 0.24
N VAL A 56 -0.05 5.80 1.42
CA VAL A 56 1.14 5.29 2.11
C VAL A 56 0.95 3.81 2.44
N GLY A 57 -0.15 3.42 3.08
CA GLY A 57 -0.41 2.00 3.39
C GLY A 57 -0.46 1.11 2.14
N THR A 58 -1.04 1.60 1.04
CA THR A 58 -1.03 0.86 -0.24
C THR A 58 0.39 0.72 -0.80
N LEU A 59 1.20 1.77 -0.72
CA LEU A 59 2.60 1.75 -1.15
C LEU A 59 3.46 0.81 -0.30
N GLU A 60 3.30 0.83 1.03
CA GLU A 60 4.01 -0.06 1.95
C GLU A 60 3.66 -1.53 1.67
N GLN A 61 2.38 -1.83 1.46
CA GLN A 61 1.95 -3.18 1.09
C GLN A 61 2.54 -3.60 -0.26
N GLY A 62 2.50 -2.71 -1.26
CA GLY A 62 3.11 -2.95 -2.57
C GLY A 62 4.61 -3.21 -2.47
N GLN A 63 5.33 -2.41 -1.69
CA GLN A 63 6.77 -2.58 -1.46
C GLN A 63 7.06 -3.94 -0.84
N LEU A 64 6.33 -4.36 0.19
CA LEU A 64 6.51 -5.67 0.83
C LEU A 64 6.30 -6.81 -0.17
N GLN A 65 5.27 -6.73 -1.02
CA GLN A 65 5.02 -7.72 -2.05
C GLN A 65 6.14 -7.77 -3.09
N HIS A 66 6.61 -6.62 -3.56
CA HIS A 66 7.72 -6.54 -4.52
C HIS A 66 9.04 -7.07 -3.93
N THR A 67 9.36 -6.74 -2.69
CA THR A 67 10.56 -7.25 -2.02
C THR A 67 10.50 -8.77 -1.85
N GLN A 68 9.34 -9.33 -1.51
CA GLN A 68 9.15 -10.78 -1.44
C GLN A 68 9.27 -11.45 -2.81
N ALA A 69 8.67 -10.86 -3.85
CA ALA A 69 8.80 -11.36 -5.22
C ALA A 69 10.27 -11.36 -5.67
N LEU A 70 10.99 -10.26 -5.46
CA LEU A 70 12.41 -10.15 -5.79
C LEU A 70 13.26 -11.17 -5.02
N ALA A 71 12.97 -11.41 -3.73
CA ALA A 71 13.66 -12.42 -2.95
C ALA A 71 13.42 -13.84 -3.49
N ARG A 72 12.21 -14.15 -3.98
CA ARG A 72 11.92 -15.42 -4.66
C ARG A 72 12.66 -15.52 -5.98
N ASP A 73 12.68 -14.45 -6.76
CA ASP A 73 13.34 -14.41 -8.07
C ASP A 73 14.86 -14.58 -7.92
N LEU A 74 15.48 -13.94 -6.93
CA LEU A 74 16.91 -14.12 -6.60
C LEU A 74 17.24 -15.59 -6.30
N ARG A 75 16.46 -16.25 -5.42
CA ARG A 75 16.65 -17.68 -5.13
C ARG A 75 16.46 -18.55 -6.37
N ARG A 76 15.57 -18.16 -7.28
CA ARG A 76 15.37 -18.86 -8.54
C ARG A 76 16.55 -18.68 -9.48
N PHE A 77 17.18 -17.49 -9.52
CA PHE A 77 18.39 -17.26 -10.31
C PHE A 77 19.56 -18.12 -9.82
N ASP A 78 19.74 -18.27 -8.50
CA ASP A 78 20.77 -19.18 -7.96
C ASP A 78 20.57 -20.63 -8.46
N GLY A 79 19.31 -21.08 -8.57
CA GLY A 79 18.99 -22.38 -9.16
C GLY A 79 19.27 -22.45 -10.66
N LEU A 80 18.91 -21.41 -11.41
CA LEU A 80 19.17 -21.33 -12.86
C LEU A 80 20.66 -21.31 -13.19
N ASP A 81 21.49 -20.67 -12.37
CA ASP A 81 22.93 -20.65 -12.56
C ASP A 81 23.53 -22.06 -12.44
N GLU A 82 23.04 -22.87 -11.50
CA GLU A 82 23.44 -24.27 -11.37
C GLU A 82 22.94 -25.12 -12.54
N GLU A 83 21.70 -24.93 -13.01
CA GLU A 83 21.19 -25.58 -14.22
C GLU A 83 22.05 -25.26 -15.44
N MET A 84 22.38 -23.98 -15.62
CA MET A 84 23.22 -23.53 -16.73
C MET A 84 24.61 -24.15 -16.66
N ARG A 85 25.21 -24.23 -15.46
CA ARG A 85 26.50 -24.89 -15.25
C ARG A 85 26.45 -26.36 -15.69
N LEU A 86 25.43 -27.11 -15.27
CA LEU A 86 25.27 -28.52 -15.64
C LEU A 86 25.08 -28.71 -17.15
N VAL A 87 24.28 -27.85 -17.78
CA VAL A 87 24.07 -27.86 -19.24
C VAL A 87 25.38 -27.57 -19.98
N LEU A 88 26.11 -26.54 -19.58
CA LEU A 88 27.38 -26.17 -20.22
C LEU A 88 28.44 -27.27 -20.09
N VAL A 89 28.56 -27.88 -18.90
CA VAL A 89 29.48 -29.02 -18.67
C VAL A 89 29.04 -30.23 -19.50
N GLY A 90 27.75 -30.51 -19.60
CA GLY A 90 27.23 -31.58 -20.46
C GLY A 90 27.53 -31.36 -21.94
N VAL A 91 27.32 -30.14 -22.44
CA VAL A 91 27.64 -29.76 -23.83
C VAL A 91 29.13 -29.86 -24.10
N GLN A 92 29.98 -29.38 -23.17
CA GLN A 92 31.43 -29.50 -23.28
C GLN A 92 31.86 -30.97 -23.42
N ASN A 93 31.36 -31.84 -22.55
CA ASN A 93 31.70 -33.26 -22.60
C ASN A 93 31.24 -33.94 -23.90
N LEU A 94 30.09 -33.50 -24.44
CA LEU A 94 29.59 -33.97 -25.73
C LEU A 94 30.49 -33.50 -26.88
N LEU A 95 30.90 -32.23 -26.88
CA LEU A 95 31.85 -31.69 -27.86
C LEU A 95 33.19 -32.44 -27.80
N ASP A 96 33.73 -32.67 -26.60
CA ASP A 96 34.97 -33.42 -26.41
C ASP A 96 34.83 -34.86 -26.95
N SER A 97 33.70 -35.52 -26.72
CA SER A 97 33.44 -36.86 -27.27
C SER A 97 33.35 -36.86 -28.80
N GLN A 98 32.78 -35.81 -29.42
CA GLN A 98 32.67 -35.70 -30.87
C GLN A 98 34.02 -35.36 -31.53
N LEU A 99 34.84 -34.54 -30.87
CA LEU A 99 36.15 -34.13 -31.39
C LEU A 99 37.23 -35.20 -31.19
N SER A 100 37.28 -35.82 -30.01
CA SER A 100 38.30 -36.83 -29.67
C SER A 100 37.90 -38.26 -30.04
N GLY A 101 36.62 -38.49 -30.34
CA GLY A 101 36.04 -39.82 -30.51
C GLY A 101 35.92 -40.63 -29.20
N ASN A 102 36.33 -40.08 -28.06
CA ASN A 102 36.30 -40.78 -26.78
C ASN A 102 36.24 -39.81 -25.59
N ASN A 103 35.08 -39.68 -24.96
CA ASN A 103 34.93 -39.04 -23.64
C ASN A 103 33.82 -39.71 -22.82
N ARG A 104 33.84 -41.04 -22.77
CA ARG A 104 32.77 -41.81 -22.10
C ARG A 104 32.67 -41.49 -20.60
N GLU A 105 33.80 -41.24 -19.95
CA GLU A 105 33.87 -40.92 -18.52
C GLU A 105 33.23 -39.56 -18.21
N GLY A 106 33.61 -38.50 -18.94
CA GLY A 106 33.01 -37.17 -18.78
C GLY A 106 31.51 -37.15 -19.08
N MET A 107 31.08 -37.91 -20.08
CA MET A 107 29.67 -38.11 -20.40
C MET A 107 28.90 -38.85 -19.28
N GLN A 108 29.49 -39.89 -18.67
CA GLN A 108 28.86 -40.60 -17.55
C GLN A 108 28.77 -39.74 -16.29
N LYS A 109 29.80 -38.93 -16.01
CA LYS A 109 29.78 -37.97 -14.93
C LYS A 109 28.70 -36.91 -15.13
N SER A 110 28.64 -36.29 -16.32
CA SER A 110 27.60 -35.31 -16.66
C SER A 110 26.19 -35.87 -16.51
N LYS A 111 25.96 -37.11 -16.99
CA LYS A 111 24.69 -37.81 -16.80
C LYS A 111 24.33 -37.99 -15.32
N THR A 112 25.32 -38.35 -14.50
CA THR A 112 25.12 -38.58 -13.06
C THR A 112 24.82 -37.27 -12.34
N ASP A 113 25.56 -36.21 -12.62
CA ASP A 113 25.37 -34.89 -12.02
C ASP A 113 24.01 -34.29 -12.38
N ILE A 114 23.59 -34.41 -13.66
CA ILE A 114 22.24 -34.01 -14.12
C ILE A 114 21.17 -34.82 -13.40
N ASN A 115 21.30 -36.15 -13.32
CA ASN A 115 20.32 -36.99 -12.63
C ASN A 115 20.22 -36.63 -11.14
N ASN A 116 21.35 -36.38 -10.48
CA ASN A 116 21.37 -35.96 -9.09
C ASN A 116 20.69 -34.60 -8.90
N TYR A 117 20.91 -33.66 -9.81
CA TYR A 117 20.22 -32.37 -9.80
C TYR A 117 18.70 -32.54 -9.96
N LEU A 118 18.26 -33.34 -10.92
CA LEU A 118 16.83 -33.61 -11.15
C LEU A 118 16.17 -34.30 -9.96
N LEU A 119 16.84 -35.29 -9.34
CA LEU A 119 16.34 -35.96 -8.14
C LEU A 119 16.22 -34.99 -6.95
N LYS A 120 17.20 -34.09 -6.76
CA LYS A 120 17.14 -33.03 -5.75
C LYS A 120 16.05 -31.99 -6.07
N GLY A 121 15.88 -31.65 -7.34
CA GLY A 121 14.83 -30.74 -7.82
C GLY A 121 13.43 -31.29 -7.49
N VAL A 122 13.18 -32.58 -7.70
CA VAL A 122 11.91 -33.23 -7.34
C VAL A 122 11.61 -33.13 -5.83
N THR A 123 12.63 -33.12 -4.95
CA THR A 123 12.44 -32.95 -3.51
C THR A 123 12.30 -31.48 -3.05
N ASN A 124 12.91 -30.54 -3.78
CA ASN A 124 12.95 -29.13 -3.40
C ASN A 124 11.87 -28.27 -4.07
N HIS A 125 11.42 -28.60 -5.28
CA HIS A 125 10.40 -27.83 -6.00
C HIS A 125 8.97 -28.11 -5.53
N GLY A 126 8.74 -29.21 -4.80
CA GLY A 126 7.45 -29.52 -4.15
C GLY A 126 7.30 -28.93 -2.75
N SER A 127 8.38 -28.36 -2.19
CA SER A 127 8.43 -27.84 -0.82
C SER A 127 8.43 -26.31 -0.83
N ASN A 128 7.37 -25.72 -1.35
CA ASN A 128 7.10 -24.30 -1.12
C ASN A 128 6.21 -24.19 0.14
N PRO A 129 6.66 -23.54 1.23
CA PRO A 129 5.74 -23.06 2.27
C PRO A 129 4.81 -21.96 1.75
#